data_AF-A0A1A8CT06-F1
#
_entry.id   AF-A0A1A8CT06-F1
#
_cell.length_a   1.000
_cell.length_b   1.000
_cell.length_c   1.000
_cell.angle_alpha   90.00
_cell.angle_beta   90.00
_cell.angle_gamma   90.00
#
_symmetry.space_group_name_H-M   'P 1'
#
loop_
_entity.id
_entity.type
_entity.pdbx_description
1 polymer ?
#
loop_
_entity_poly.entity_id
_entity_poly.type
_entity_poly.pdbx_seq_one_letter_code
_entity_poly.pdbx_strand_id
1 'polypeptide(L)'
;SCSSSPIEPSTGFSKLHLIPRQRFLRDAQEMLLLVLFALLLLFCNLDVWYFLRGALVFFEAWFQPTIGDILAEQSFDGMVLPHDLDYLGHMNNSRYLRECDFARFHHYMRNGLFMASRKLGAKLVVGASTIRYRRSLAFKEVFEIRTKVLGWDEKAFYLEQRFVSKKDSFVSAVMLCRQNVVGTSPETIIEYICKKKIECPEFPEELKHWISFISASSQALRAESGLEHKNK
;
A
#
# COMPACT_ATOMS: atom_id res chain seq x y z
N SER A 1 -30.96 73.66 55.97
CA SER A 1 -29.87 72.81 55.45
C SER A 1 -30.50 71.62 54.73
N CYS A 2 -30.52 71.67 53.40
CA CYS A 2 -30.92 70.56 52.53
C CYS A 2 -29.93 69.40 52.65
N SER A 3 -30.43 68.16 52.55
CA SER A 3 -29.75 67.13 51.75
C SER A 3 -30.72 66.01 51.38
N SER A 4 -31.04 66.02 50.09
CA SER A 4 -31.72 65.02 49.27
C SER A 4 -31.02 63.65 49.26
N SER A 5 -31.82 62.60 49.27
CA SER A 5 -31.46 61.23 48.90
C SER A 5 -31.14 61.09 47.40
N PRO A 6 -30.13 60.31 47.00
CA PRO A 6 -30.08 59.73 45.67
C PRO A 6 -30.43 58.24 45.71
N ILE A 7 -31.41 57.88 44.89
CA ILE A 7 -31.75 56.53 44.47
C ILE A 7 -30.66 56.07 43.50
N GLU A 8 -29.90 55.01 43.82
CA GLU A 8 -29.03 54.38 42.83
C GLU A 8 -29.86 53.52 41.87
N PRO A 9 -29.63 53.61 40.54
CA PRO A 9 -30.38 52.83 39.57
C PRO A 9 -29.87 51.39 39.54
N SER A 10 -30.82 50.46 39.63
CA SER A 10 -30.61 49.04 39.32
C SER A 10 -30.09 48.88 37.88
N THR A 11 -28.79 48.68 37.70
CA THR A 11 -28.20 48.21 36.44
C THR A 11 -28.31 46.69 36.35
N GLY A 12 -29.54 46.19 36.46
CA GLY A 12 -29.90 44.83 36.13
C GLY A 12 -30.14 44.68 34.62
N PHE A 13 -29.14 44.90 33.78
CA PHE A 13 -29.23 44.56 32.36
C PHE A 13 -27.88 44.08 31.83
N SER A 14 -27.92 42.90 31.18
CA SER A 14 -26.90 42.37 30.25
C SER A 14 -25.84 41.37 30.78
N LYS A 15 -26.24 40.37 31.58
CA LYS A 15 -25.44 39.12 31.70
C LYS A 15 -26.14 37.83 31.23
N LEU A 16 -27.43 37.88 30.91
CA LEU A 16 -28.23 36.66 30.75
C LEU A 16 -28.27 36.05 29.33
N HIS A 17 -27.59 36.62 28.32
CA HIS A 17 -27.65 36.11 26.94
C HIS A 17 -26.30 35.74 26.28
N LEU A 18 -25.17 35.90 26.98
CA LEU A 18 -23.84 35.59 26.43
C LEU A 18 -23.23 34.28 26.95
N ILE A 19 -23.80 33.70 28.03
CA ILE A 19 -23.29 32.51 28.72
C ILE A 19 -23.45 31.19 27.89
N PRO A 20 -24.57 30.94 27.18
CA PRO A 20 -24.74 29.70 26.41
C PRO A 20 -23.75 29.58 25.27
N ARG A 21 -23.44 30.70 24.61
CA ARG A 21 -22.49 30.76 23.50
C ARG A 21 -21.06 30.51 23.97
N GLN A 22 -20.66 31.06 25.12
CA GLN A 22 -19.32 30.82 25.68
C GLN A 22 -19.13 29.37 26.15
N ARG A 23 -20.17 28.75 26.73
CA ARG A 23 -20.13 27.34 27.13
C ARG A 23 -20.08 26.42 25.91
N PHE A 24 -20.94 26.65 24.92
CA PHE A 24 -20.92 25.91 23.66
C PHE A 24 -19.57 26.01 22.93
N LEU A 25 -18.96 27.21 22.88
CA LEU A 25 -17.64 27.39 22.29
C LEU A 25 -16.54 26.64 23.07
N ARG A 26 -16.63 26.58 24.41
CA ARG A 26 -15.71 25.80 25.25
C ARG A 26 -15.87 24.30 25.01
N ASP A 27 -17.11 23.81 25.01
CA ASP A 27 -17.40 22.40 24.75
C ASP A 27 -16.93 21.99 23.33
N ALA A 28 -17.11 22.87 22.33
CA ALA A 28 -16.59 22.67 20.98
C ALA A 28 -15.05 22.66 20.92
N GLN A 29 -14.38 23.51 21.71
CA GLN A 29 -12.92 23.50 21.83
C GLN A 29 -12.41 22.22 22.49
N GLU A 30 -13.05 21.76 23.57
CA GLU A 30 -12.70 20.50 24.24
C GLU A 30 -12.88 19.31 23.30
N MET A 31 -14.00 19.26 22.56
CA MET A 31 -14.23 18.23 21.55
C MET A 31 -13.19 18.27 20.42
N LEU A 32 -12.83 19.46 19.94
CA LEU A 32 -11.78 19.61 18.93
C LEU A 32 -10.43 19.09 19.45
N LEU A 33 -10.05 19.42 20.68
CA LEU A 33 -8.81 18.95 21.30
C LEU A 33 -8.79 17.42 21.44
N LEU A 34 -9.91 16.81 21.87
CA LEU A 34 -10.03 15.36 21.94
C LEU A 34 -9.89 14.70 20.56
N VAL A 35 -10.50 15.28 19.52
CA VAL A 35 -10.36 14.80 18.14
C VAL A 35 -8.91 14.92 17.66
N LEU A 36 -8.26 16.06 17.86
CA LEU A 36 -6.85 16.25 17.47
C LEU A 36 -5.92 15.29 18.21
N PHE A 37 -6.16 15.06 19.50
CA PHE A 37 -5.41 14.09 20.29
C PHE A 37 -5.60 12.66 19.78
N ALA A 38 -6.84 12.27 19.47
CA ALA A 38 -7.12 10.95 18.90
C ALA A 38 -6.46 10.78 17.52
N LEU A 39 -6.49 11.80 16.66
CA LEU A 39 -5.81 11.79 15.36
C LEU A 39 -4.30 11.69 15.50
N LEU A 40 -3.71 12.40 16.47
CA LEU A 40 -2.28 12.29 16.76
C LEU A 40 -1.92 10.88 17.26
N LEU A 41 -2.71 10.32 18.17
CA LEU A 41 -2.50 8.94 18.63
C LEU A 41 -2.57 7.95 17.48
N LEU A 42 -3.53 8.11 16.57
CA LEU A 42 -3.64 7.29 15.37
C LEU A 42 -2.37 7.41 14.50
N PHE A 43 -1.92 8.65 14.26
CA PHE A 43 -0.72 8.92 13.46
C PHE A 43 0.57 8.38 14.10
N CYS A 44 0.68 8.39 15.42
CA CYS A 44 1.84 7.87 16.14
C CYS A 44 1.88 6.34 16.18
N ASN A 45 0.72 5.68 16.15
CA ASN A 45 0.63 4.22 16.35
C ASN A 45 0.37 3.43 15.06
N LEU A 46 -0.14 4.08 14.01
CA LEU A 46 -0.41 3.45 12.73
C LEU A 46 0.32 4.17 11.60
N ASP A 47 0.69 3.42 10.57
CA ASP A 47 1.13 4.00 9.30
C ASP A 47 -0.10 4.53 8.53
N VAL A 48 -0.63 5.66 8.98
CA VAL A 48 -1.84 6.29 8.41
C VAL A 48 -1.68 6.51 6.90
N TRP A 49 -0.47 6.90 6.45
CA TRP A 49 -0.18 7.11 5.04
C TRP A 49 -0.30 5.83 4.22
N TYR A 50 0.16 4.69 4.74
CA TYR A 50 -0.01 3.40 4.08
C TYR A 50 -1.49 3.08 3.84
N PHE A 51 -2.34 3.23 4.86
CA PHE A 51 -3.76 2.91 4.74
C PHE A 51 -4.52 3.88 3.83
N LEU A 52 -4.25 5.19 3.94
CA LEU A 52 -4.85 6.19 3.05
C LEU A 52 -4.45 5.95 1.59
N ARG A 53 -3.16 5.68 1.33
CA ARG A 53 -2.69 5.41 -0.03
C ARG A 53 -3.25 4.10 -0.57
N GLY A 54 -3.30 3.05 0.24
CA GLY A 54 -3.95 1.80 -0.14
C GLY A 54 -5.42 1.99 -0.51
N ALA A 55 -6.19 2.69 0.32
CA ALA A 55 -7.60 3.00 0.05
C ALA A 55 -7.77 3.79 -1.26
N LEU A 56 -6.90 4.78 -1.51
CA LEU A 56 -6.90 5.52 -2.77
C LEU A 56 -6.61 4.61 -3.97
N VAL A 57 -5.62 3.73 -3.87
CA VAL A 57 -5.27 2.78 -4.95
C VAL A 57 -6.43 1.83 -5.26
N PHE A 58 -7.10 1.31 -4.23
CA PHE A 58 -8.30 0.48 -4.42
C PHE A 58 -9.44 1.27 -5.08
N PHE A 59 -9.67 2.50 -4.62
CA PHE A 59 -10.68 3.39 -5.19
C PHE A 59 -10.37 3.70 -6.66
N GLU A 60 -9.14 4.13 -6.98
CA GLU A 60 -8.71 4.42 -8.35
C GLU A 60 -8.85 3.19 -9.26
N ALA A 61 -8.39 2.02 -8.83
CA ALA A 61 -8.49 0.79 -9.60
C ALA A 61 -9.94 0.35 -9.83
N TRP A 62 -10.85 0.65 -8.90
CA TRP A 62 -12.28 0.31 -9.02
C TRP A 62 -12.96 1.05 -10.17
N PHE A 63 -12.55 2.29 -10.47
CA PHE A 63 -13.12 3.08 -11.57
C PHE A 63 -12.39 2.88 -12.89
N GLN A 64 -11.24 2.20 -12.90
CA GLN A 64 -10.49 1.93 -14.12
C GLN A 64 -10.99 0.66 -14.82
N PRO A 65 -10.91 0.61 -16.17
CA PRO A 65 -11.26 -0.59 -16.92
C PRO A 65 -10.42 -1.79 -16.49
N THR A 66 -11.06 -2.94 -16.40
CA THR A 66 -10.40 -4.23 -16.17
C THR A 66 -9.57 -4.63 -17.39
N ILE A 67 -8.40 -5.21 -17.15
CA ILE A 67 -7.52 -5.75 -18.17
C ILE A 67 -7.65 -7.28 -18.13
N GLY A 68 -8.35 -7.85 -19.12
CA GLY A 68 -8.64 -9.29 -19.13
C GLY A 68 -7.43 -10.19 -19.37
N ASP A 69 -6.34 -9.63 -19.91
CA ASP A 69 -5.07 -10.32 -20.06
C ASP A 69 -4.25 -10.21 -18.76
N ILE A 70 -4.08 -11.35 -18.07
CA ILE A 70 -3.35 -11.44 -16.80
C ILE A 70 -1.84 -11.24 -17.00
N LEU A 71 -1.34 -11.55 -18.19
CA LEU A 71 0.08 -11.45 -18.56
C LEU A 71 0.45 -10.08 -19.15
N ALA A 72 -0.56 -9.24 -19.43
CA ALA A 72 -0.33 -7.89 -19.90
C ALA A 72 0.36 -7.05 -18.81
N GLU A 73 1.36 -6.28 -19.25
CA GLU A 73 2.02 -5.31 -18.38
C GLU A 73 1.05 -4.17 -18.05
N GLN A 74 1.04 -3.74 -16.79
CA GLN A 74 0.25 -2.60 -16.32
C GLN A 74 1.14 -1.54 -15.69
N SER A 75 0.94 -0.28 -16.06
CA SER A 75 1.61 0.87 -15.44
C SER A 75 0.79 1.44 -14.28
N PHE A 76 1.47 1.74 -13.18
CA PHE A 76 0.95 2.48 -12.03
C PHE A 76 1.82 3.72 -11.78
N ASP A 77 1.20 4.90 -11.74
CA ASP A 77 1.93 6.16 -11.65
C ASP A 77 2.24 6.57 -10.20
N GLY A 78 3.40 7.19 -10.00
CA GLY A 78 3.85 7.68 -8.70
C GLY A 78 4.71 8.94 -8.81
N MET A 79 4.87 9.62 -7.68
CA MET A 79 5.77 10.76 -7.52
C MET A 79 6.44 10.64 -6.15
N VAL A 80 7.73 10.96 -6.07
CA VAL A 80 8.47 10.98 -4.80
C VAL A 80 8.01 12.16 -3.94
N LEU A 81 7.35 11.88 -2.81
CA LEU A 81 6.83 12.86 -1.88
C LEU A 81 7.83 13.15 -0.74
N PRO A 82 7.64 14.24 0.04
CA PRO A 82 8.57 14.57 1.13
C PRO A 82 8.77 13.43 2.15
N HIS A 83 7.71 12.66 2.42
CA HIS A 83 7.74 11.55 3.39
C HIS A 83 8.35 10.25 2.83
N ASP A 84 8.73 10.25 1.55
CA ASP A 84 9.41 9.12 0.91
C ASP A 84 10.93 9.25 0.95
N LEU A 85 11.44 10.42 1.35
CA LEU A 85 12.87 10.71 1.32
C LEU A 85 13.63 10.07 2.49
N ASP A 86 14.87 9.68 2.23
CA ASP A 86 15.87 9.36 3.25
C ASP A 86 16.72 10.59 3.63
N TYR A 87 17.70 10.38 4.52
CA TYR A 87 18.63 11.43 4.95
C TYR A 87 19.52 11.98 3.83
N LEU A 88 19.64 11.27 2.70
CA LEU A 88 20.40 11.69 1.54
C LEU A 88 19.53 12.40 0.50
N GLY A 89 18.26 12.65 0.78
CA GLY A 89 17.34 13.37 -0.10
C GLY A 89 16.88 12.56 -1.32
N HIS A 90 17.07 11.25 -1.29
CA HIS A 90 16.58 10.32 -2.32
C HIS A 90 15.40 9.52 -1.79
N MET A 91 14.62 8.93 -2.69
CA MET A 91 13.58 7.99 -2.30
C MET A 91 14.21 6.85 -1.49
N ASN A 92 13.72 6.67 -0.27
CA ASN A 92 14.18 5.65 0.65
C ASN A 92 13.95 4.25 0.06
N ASN A 93 14.94 3.36 0.17
CA ASN A 93 14.89 1.99 -0.36
C ASN A 93 13.62 1.23 0.04
N SER A 94 13.17 1.36 1.29
CA SER A 94 11.94 0.71 1.77
C SER A 94 10.67 1.19 1.07
N ARG A 95 10.68 2.43 0.54
CA ARG A 95 9.55 3.01 -0.20
C ARG A 95 9.36 2.35 -1.55
N TYR A 96 10.42 1.86 -2.20
CA TYR A 96 10.27 1.10 -3.44
C TYR A 96 9.44 -0.18 -3.20
N LEU A 97 9.73 -0.94 -2.14
CA LEU A 97 8.97 -2.15 -1.83
C LEU A 97 7.50 -1.84 -1.47
N ARG A 98 7.27 -0.74 -0.75
CA ARG A 98 5.93 -0.25 -0.44
C ARG A 98 5.15 0.15 -1.68
N GLU A 99 5.75 0.92 -2.59
CA GLU A 99 5.08 1.30 -3.84
C GLU A 99 4.84 0.09 -4.75
N CYS A 100 5.71 -0.94 -4.69
CA CYS A 100 5.44 -2.22 -5.33
C CYS A 100 4.18 -2.92 -4.79
N ASP A 101 3.88 -2.83 -3.48
CA ASP A 101 2.61 -3.35 -2.93
C ASP A 101 1.41 -2.66 -3.56
N PHE A 102 1.44 -1.33 -3.63
CA PHE A 102 0.35 -0.55 -4.23
C PHE A 102 0.17 -0.87 -5.71
N ALA A 103 1.25 -0.92 -6.48
CA ALA A 103 1.19 -1.32 -7.88
C ALA A 103 0.67 -2.77 -8.06
N ARG A 104 0.97 -3.69 -7.13
CA ARG A 104 0.38 -5.04 -7.14
C ARG A 104 -1.12 -5.02 -6.83
N PHE A 105 -1.56 -4.27 -5.83
CA PHE A 105 -3.00 -4.15 -5.53
C PHE A 105 -3.77 -3.58 -6.71
N HIS A 106 -3.24 -2.52 -7.33
CA HIS A 106 -3.78 -1.95 -8.56
C HIS A 106 -3.86 -3.00 -9.67
N HIS A 107 -2.75 -3.70 -9.94
CA HIS A 107 -2.69 -4.76 -10.95
C HIS A 107 -3.70 -5.90 -10.70
N TYR A 108 -3.83 -6.37 -9.46
CA TYR A 108 -4.74 -7.45 -9.07
C TYR A 108 -6.21 -7.07 -9.14
N MET A 109 -6.52 -5.82 -8.81
CA MET A 109 -7.87 -5.28 -8.96
C MET A 109 -8.25 -5.26 -10.45
N ARG A 110 -7.36 -4.75 -11.30
CA ARG A 110 -7.65 -4.55 -12.72
C ARG A 110 -7.67 -5.83 -13.53
N ASN A 111 -6.87 -6.84 -13.20
CA ASN A 111 -6.89 -8.12 -13.92
C ASN A 111 -7.79 -9.20 -13.30
N GLY A 112 -8.52 -8.87 -12.23
CA GLY A 112 -9.46 -9.78 -11.59
C GLY A 112 -8.83 -10.77 -10.59
N LEU A 113 -7.50 -10.80 -10.42
CA LEU A 113 -6.83 -11.64 -9.41
C LEU A 113 -7.37 -11.39 -8.01
N PHE A 114 -7.64 -10.12 -7.65
CA PHE A 114 -8.17 -9.78 -6.33
C PHE A 114 -9.55 -10.39 -6.09
N MET A 115 -10.47 -10.22 -7.06
CA MET A 115 -11.85 -10.72 -6.95
C MET A 115 -11.89 -12.25 -6.99
N ALA A 116 -11.11 -12.88 -7.87
CA ALA A 116 -10.99 -14.32 -7.96
C ALA A 116 -10.43 -14.92 -6.66
N SER A 117 -9.35 -14.33 -6.13
CA SER A 117 -8.75 -14.77 -4.86
C SER A 117 -9.75 -14.70 -3.73
N ARG A 118 -10.49 -13.58 -3.60
CA ARG A 118 -11.53 -13.43 -2.57
C ARG A 118 -12.65 -14.47 -2.73
N LYS A 119 -13.11 -14.72 -3.96
CA LYS A 119 -14.20 -15.68 -4.21
C LYS A 119 -13.79 -17.11 -3.91
N LEU A 120 -12.53 -17.46 -4.19
CA LEU A 120 -11.96 -18.79 -3.98
C LEU A 120 -11.38 -18.99 -2.57
N GLY A 121 -11.46 -17.98 -1.70
CA GLY A 121 -10.89 -18.04 -0.35
C GLY A 121 -9.35 -18.07 -0.33
N ALA A 122 -8.71 -17.64 -1.42
CA ALA A 122 -7.27 -17.60 -1.56
C ALA A 122 -6.67 -16.33 -0.93
N LYS A 123 -5.47 -16.48 -0.35
CA LYS A 123 -4.66 -15.34 0.12
C LYS A 123 -3.35 -15.31 -0.67
N LEU A 124 -3.01 -14.13 -1.20
CA LEU A 124 -1.73 -13.86 -1.85
C LEU A 124 -0.78 -13.25 -0.81
N VAL A 125 0.34 -13.92 -0.57
CA VAL A 125 1.33 -13.52 0.43
C VAL A 125 2.71 -13.45 -0.21
N VAL A 126 3.44 -12.35 0.03
CA VAL A 126 4.83 -12.23 -0.42
C VAL A 126 5.67 -13.33 0.24
N GLY A 127 6.18 -14.26 -0.56
CA GLY A 127 7.07 -15.33 -0.11
C GLY A 127 8.55 -15.00 -0.27
N ALA A 128 8.89 -14.19 -1.28
CA ALA A 128 10.23 -13.69 -1.51
C ALA A 128 10.16 -12.43 -2.39
N SER A 129 11.13 -11.54 -2.21
CA SER A 129 11.35 -10.40 -3.10
C SER A 129 12.83 -10.06 -3.19
N THR A 130 13.31 -9.77 -4.39
CA THR A 130 14.64 -9.21 -4.61
C THR A 130 14.48 -7.96 -5.45
N ILE A 131 15.15 -6.88 -5.05
CA ILE A 131 15.13 -5.61 -5.75
C ILE A 131 16.55 -5.19 -6.10
N ARG A 132 16.75 -4.78 -7.35
CA ARG A 132 17.98 -4.22 -7.87
C ARG A 132 17.78 -2.74 -8.14
N TYR A 133 18.53 -1.90 -7.44
CA TYR A 133 18.56 -0.46 -7.65
C TYR A 133 19.61 -0.11 -8.70
N ARG A 134 19.24 0.76 -9.64
CA ARG A 134 20.12 1.26 -10.71
C ARG A 134 20.36 2.75 -10.58
N ARG A 135 19.30 3.52 -10.31
CA ARG A 135 19.35 4.97 -10.11
C ARG A 135 18.31 5.40 -9.07
N SER A 136 18.73 6.23 -8.14
CA SER A 136 17.83 6.82 -7.14
C SER A 136 16.86 7.80 -7.79
N LEU A 137 15.59 7.74 -7.40
CA LEU A 137 14.59 8.76 -7.71
C LEU A 137 14.71 9.92 -6.73
N ALA A 138 14.71 11.15 -7.25
CA ALA A 138 14.85 12.37 -6.44
C ALA A 138 13.48 12.94 -6.02
N PHE A 139 13.49 13.88 -5.08
CA PHE A 139 12.29 14.60 -4.65
C PHE A 139 11.51 15.20 -5.84
N LYS A 140 10.18 15.01 -5.85
CA LYS A 140 9.25 15.40 -6.93
C LYS A 140 9.47 14.71 -8.28
N GLU A 141 10.37 13.73 -8.37
CA GLU A 141 10.51 12.94 -9.59
C GLU A 141 9.26 12.07 -9.78
N VAL A 142 8.70 12.12 -10.99
CA VAL A 142 7.56 11.31 -11.40
C VAL A 142 8.07 10.03 -12.04
N PHE A 143 7.49 8.91 -11.65
CA PHE A 143 7.84 7.58 -12.15
C PHE A 143 6.57 6.79 -12.45
N GLU A 144 6.73 5.72 -13.22
CA GLU A 144 5.74 4.66 -13.37
C GLU A 144 6.32 3.33 -12.87
N ILE A 145 5.47 2.50 -12.29
CA ILE A 145 5.77 1.12 -11.92
C ILE A 145 5.09 0.22 -12.92
N ARG A 146 5.87 -0.39 -13.80
CA ARG A 146 5.38 -1.38 -14.77
C ARG A 146 5.38 -2.75 -14.12
N THR A 147 4.21 -3.31 -13.90
CA THR A 147 4.00 -4.59 -13.22
C THR A 147 3.57 -5.64 -14.25
N LYS A 148 4.23 -6.80 -14.24
CA LYS A 148 3.95 -7.92 -15.13
C LYS A 148 4.01 -9.25 -14.38
N VAL A 149 3.04 -10.12 -14.62
CA VAL A 149 3.13 -11.54 -14.21
C VAL A 149 4.02 -12.27 -15.21
N LEU A 150 5.13 -12.82 -14.73
CA LEU A 150 6.05 -13.60 -15.55
C LEU A 150 5.59 -15.06 -15.73
N GLY A 151 4.80 -15.55 -14.77
CA GLY A 151 4.22 -16.89 -14.80
C GLY A 151 3.88 -17.35 -13.38
N TRP A 152 3.60 -18.64 -13.24
CA TRP A 152 3.26 -19.27 -11.97
C TRP A 152 3.71 -20.72 -11.91
N ASP A 153 3.85 -21.24 -10.70
CA ASP A 153 4.01 -22.67 -10.42
C ASP A 153 2.81 -23.20 -9.61
N GLU A 154 2.96 -24.36 -8.97
CA GLU A 154 1.91 -24.97 -8.14
C GLU A 154 1.53 -24.13 -6.91
N LYS A 155 2.42 -23.25 -6.43
CA LYS A 155 2.32 -22.59 -5.12
C LYS A 155 2.35 -21.08 -5.20
N ALA A 156 2.86 -20.48 -6.26
CA ALA A 156 3.10 -19.04 -6.33
C ALA A 156 2.98 -18.44 -7.73
N PHE A 157 2.57 -17.18 -7.77
CA PHE A 157 2.77 -16.29 -8.92
C PHE A 157 4.15 -15.63 -8.86
N TYR A 158 4.76 -15.41 -10.02
CA TYR A 158 6.02 -14.71 -10.19
C TYR A 158 5.78 -13.39 -10.92
N LEU A 159 6.20 -12.28 -10.33
CA LEU A 159 5.98 -10.94 -10.86
C LEU A 159 7.28 -10.17 -11.01
N GLU A 160 7.35 -9.35 -12.03
CA GLU A 160 8.34 -8.31 -12.21
C GLU A 160 7.69 -6.94 -12.04
N GLN A 161 8.36 -6.03 -11.33
CA GLN A 161 7.97 -4.63 -11.22
C GLN A 161 9.15 -3.72 -11.52
N ARG A 162 9.01 -2.86 -12.53
CA ARG A 162 10.06 -1.95 -12.99
C ARG A 162 9.68 -0.52 -12.68
N PHE A 163 10.52 0.18 -11.93
CA PHE A 163 10.41 1.62 -11.73
C PHE A 163 11.03 2.32 -12.92
N VAL A 164 10.24 3.05 -13.69
CA VAL A 164 10.67 3.79 -14.88
C VAL A 164 10.48 5.28 -14.61
N SER A 165 11.56 6.06 -14.72
CA SER A 165 11.47 7.52 -14.59
C SER A 165 10.70 8.07 -15.78
N LYS A 166 9.69 8.92 -15.54
CA LYS A 166 8.95 9.58 -16.63
C LYS A 166 9.74 10.70 -17.30
N LYS A 167 10.85 11.14 -16.69
CA LYS A 167 11.72 12.18 -17.25
C LYS A 167 12.49 11.71 -18.48
N ASP A 168 13.02 10.49 -18.44
CA ASP A 168 13.94 9.97 -19.45
C ASP A 168 13.74 8.48 -19.77
N SER A 169 12.65 7.87 -19.29
CA SER A 169 12.31 6.45 -19.47
C SER A 169 13.38 5.48 -18.94
N PHE A 170 14.29 5.93 -18.08
CA PHE A 170 15.28 5.05 -17.48
C PHE A 170 14.65 4.15 -16.42
N VAL A 171 15.01 2.88 -16.42
CA VAL A 171 14.59 1.93 -15.39
C VAL A 171 15.47 2.10 -14.14
N SER A 172 14.94 2.83 -13.15
CA SER A 172 15.59 3.18 -11.89
C SER A 172 15.75 2.00 -10.94
N ALA A 173 14.80 1.07 -10.92
CA ALA A 173 14.87 -0.15 -10.12
C ALA A 173 14.04 -1.28 -10.75
N VAL A 174 14.42 -2.53 -10.47
CA VAL A 174 13.68 -3.74 -10.90
C VAL A 174 13.50 -4.64 -9.71
N MET A 175 12.27 -5.10 -9.47
CA MET A 175 11.92 -6.02 -8.40
C MET A 175 11.32 -7.30 -8.96
N LEU A 176 11.87 -8.44 -8.55
CA LEU A 176 11.24 -9.75 -8.69
C LEU A 176 10.52 -10.12 -7.40
N CYS A 177 9.31 -10.65 -7.52
CA CYS A 177 8.49 -11.04 -6.37
C CYS A 177 7.78 -12.37 -6.59
N ARG A 178 7.81 -13.20 -5.54
CA ARG A 178 7.13 -14.49 -5.44
C ARG A 178 5.94 -14.30 -4.51
N GLN A 179 4.74 -14.51 -5.05
CA GLN A 179 3.47 -14.36 -4.35
C GLN A 179 2.87 -15.74 -4.10
N ASN A 180 3.06 -16.25 -2.90
CA ASN A 180 2.51 -17.53 -2.48
C ASN A 180 0.98 -17.45 -2.44
N VAL A 181 0.34 -18.48 -2.98
CA VAL A 181 -1.10 -18.67 -2.89
C VAL A 181 -1.38 -19.63 -1.72
N VAL A 182 -2.18 -19.18 -0.76
CA VAL A 182 -2.63 -19.97 0.38
C VAL A 182 -4.12 -20.24 0.25
N GLY A 183 -4.53 -21.48 0.47
CA GLY A 183 -5.93 -21.93 0.40
C GLY A 183 -6.33 -22.57 -0.94
N THR A 184 -5.66 -22.21 -2.03
CA THR A 184 -5.85 -22.78 -3.39
C THR A 184 -4.50 -22.81 -4.15
N SER A 185 -4.53 -22.93 -5.48
CA SER A 185 -3.35 -22.84 -6.36
C SER A 185 -3.47 -21.66 -7.35
N PRO A 186 -2.34 -21.16 -7.89
CA PRO A 186 -2.34 -20.19 -8.97
C PRO A 186 -3.20 -20.62 -10.17
N GLU A 187 -3.08 -21.87 -10.60
CA GLU A 187 -3.81 -22.42 -11.75
C GLU A 187 -5.33 -22.28 -11.59
N THR A 188 -5.87 -22.65 -10.42
CA THR A 188 -7.31 -22.54 -10.14
C THR A 188 -7.80 -21.08 -10.20
N ILE A 189 -6.98 -20.13 -9.77
CA ILE A 189 -7.32 -18.71 -9.84
C ILE A 189 -7.33 -18.23 -11.30
N ILE A 190 -6.33 -18.63 -12.10
CA ILE A 190 -6.25 -18.30 -13.53
C ILE A 190 -7.44 -18.89 -14.30
N GLU A 191 -7.75 -20.17 -14.09
CA GLU A 191 -8.89 -20.84 -14.71
C GLU A 191 -10.21 -20.14 -14.37
N TYR A 192 -10.37 -19.68 -13.12
CA TYR A 192 -11.55 -18.93 -12.69
C TYR A 192 -11.70 -17.58 -13.41
N ILE A 193 -10.59 -16.85 -13.61
CA ILE A 193 -10.61 -15.53 -14.27
C ILE A 193 -10.85 -15.69 -15.77
N CYS A 194 -10.06 -16.56 -16.41
CA CYS A 194 -10.01 -16.68 -17.86
C CYS A 194 -11.11 -17.59 -18.42
N LYS A 195 -11.76 -18.40 -17.56
CA LYS A 195 -12.78 -19.41 -17.93
C LYS A 195 -12.27 -20.43 -18.96
N LYS A 196 -10.96 -20.52 -19.11
CA LYS A 196 -10.24 -21.42 -20.00
C LYS A 196 -8.89 -21.72 -19.35
N LYS A 197 -8.32 -22.87 -19.71
CA LYS A 197 -6.96 -23.19 -19.34
C LYS A 197 -5.99 -22.32 -20.13
N ILE A 198 -5.06 -21.66 -19.45
CA ILE A 198 -3.99 -20.89 -20.06
C ILE A 198 -2.68 -21.57 -19.71
N GLU A 199 -1.82 -21.75 -20.71
CA GLU A 199 -0.50 -22.29 -20.48
C GLU A 199 0.38 -21.25 -19.77
N CYS A 200 1.08 -21.70 -18.74
CA CYS A 200 2.06 -20.87 -18.05
C CYS A 200 3.19 -20.49 -19.03
N PRO A 201 3.54 -19.19 -19.16
CA PRO A 201 4.63 -18.77 -20.02
C PRO A 201 5.96 -19.42 -19.63
N GLU A 202 6.86 -19.58 -20.60
CA GLU A 202 8.22 -19.99 -20.30
C GLU A 202 8.91 -18.92 -19.45
N PHE A 203 9.52 -19.35 -18.34
CA PHE A 203 10.23 -18.45 -17.45
C PHE A 203 11.48 -17.88 -18.13
N PRO A 204 11.71 -16.55 -18.05
CA PRO A 204 12.99 -15.96 -18.45
C PRO A 204 14.16 -16.55 -17.65
N GLU A 205 15.35 -16.60 -18.24
CA GLU A 205 16.54 -17.14 -17.57
C GLU A 205 16.86 -16.46 -16.23
N GLU A 206 16.68 -15.13 -16.15
CA GLU A 206 16.84 -14.40 -14.89
C GLU A 206 15.89 -14.91 -13.80
N LEU A 207 14.64 -15.22 -14.16
CA LEU A 207 13.66 -15.76 -13.23
C LEU A 207 14.03 -17.19 -12.80
N LYS A 208 14.49 -18.03 -13.73
CA LYS A 208 14.96 -19.40 -13.42
C LYS A 208 16.12 -19.38 -12.42
N HIS A 209 17.13 -18.53 -12.64
CA HIS A 209 18.24 -18.35 -11.69
C HIS A 209 17.77 -17.82 -10.33
N TRP A 210 16.84 -16.88 -10.32
CA TRP A 210 16.29 -16.33 -9.08
C TRP A 210 15.49 -17.36 -8.28
N ILE A 211 14.69 -18.20 -8.95
CA ILE A 211 13.97 -19.32 -8.33
C ILE A 211 14.97 -20.34 -7.75
N SER A 212 16.07 -20.63 -8.45
CA SER A 212 17.15 -21.49 -7.95
C SER A 212 17.78 -20.90 -6.69
N PHE A 213 18.08 -19.59 -6.68
CA PHE A 213 18.60 -18.88 -5.51
C PHE A 213 17.68 -18.99 -4.29
N ILE A 214 16.37 -18.74 -4.47
CA ILE A 214 15.39 -18.88 -3.37
C ILE A 214 15.30 -20.33 -2.90
N SER A 215 15.33 -21.29 -3.82
CA SER A 215 15.23 -22.71 -3.48
C SER A 215 16.42 -23.17 -2.66
N ALA A 216 17.63 -22.77 -3.03
CA ALA A 216 18.85 -23.04 -2.27
C ALA A 216 18.80 -22.41 -0.87
N SER A 217 18.38 -21.14 -0.76
CA SER A 217 18.19 -20.46 0.53
C SER A 217 17.16 -21.19 1.40
N SER A 218 16.05 -21.64 0.81
CA SER A 218 15.01 -22.37 1.52
C SER A 218 15.46 -23.75 2.01
N GLN A 219 16.32 -24.44 1.26
CA GLN A 219 16.92 -25.72 1.69
C GLN A 219 17.88 -25.52 2.87
N ALA A 220 18.77 -24.52 2.79
CA ALA A 220 19.69 -24.20 3.88
C ALA A 220 18.93 -23.89 5.19
N LEU A 221 17.89 -23.06 5.13
CA LEU A 221 17.07 -22.73 6.30
C LEU A 221 16.33 -23.95 6.89
N ARG A 222 15.90 -24.91 6.06
CA ARG A 222 15.27 -26.15 6.55
C ARG A 222 16.27 -27.05 7.28
N ALA A 223 17.48 -27.16 6.74
CA ALA A 223 18.57 -27.91 7.36
C ALA A 223 18.96 -27.27 8.71
N GLU A 224 19.11 -25.94 8.77
CA GLU A 224 19.38 -25.20 10.02
C GLU A 224 18.28 -25.41 11.08
N SER A 225 17.03 -25.47 10.64
CA SER A 225 15.88 -25.64 11.55
C SER A 225 15.68 -27.07 12.06
N GLY A 226 16.51 -28.04 11.63
CA GLY A 226 16.37 -29.45 11.97
C GLY A 226 15.06 -30.09 11.47
N LEU A 227 14.38 -29.46 10.52
CA LEU A 227 13.07 -29.89 10.02
C LEU A 227 13.15 -31.06 9.04
N GLU A 228 14.35 -31.45 8.61
CA GLU A 228 14.54 -32.62 7.74
C GLU A 228 14.15 -33.95 8.40
N HIS A 229 14.21 -34.03 9.74
CA HIS A 229 13.90 -35.26 10.48
C HIS A 229 12.44 -35.37 10.94
N LYS A 230 11.59 -34.34 10.77
CA LYS A 230 10.20 -34.34 11.28
C LYS A 230 9.15 -34.83 10.27
N ASN A 231 9.51 -34.98 8.99
CA ASN A 231 8.59 -35.38 7.92
C ASN A 231 8.86 -36.79 7.38
N LYS A 232 9.57 -37.64 8.13
CA LYS A 232 9.62 -39.11 7.91
C LYS A 232 8.69 -39.77 8.92
#